data_AF-A0A0E3P3S2-F1
#
_entry.id   AF-A0A0E3P3S2-F1
#
_cell.length_a   1.000
_cell.length_b   1.000
_cell.length_c   1.000
_cell.angle_alpha   90.00
_cell.angle_beta   90.00
_cell.angle_gamma   90.00
#
_symmetry.space_group_name_H-M   'P 1'
#
loop_
_entity.id
_entity.type
_entity.pdbx_description
1 polymer ?
#
loop_
_entity_poly.entity_id
_entity_poly.type
_entity_poly.pdbx_seq_one_letter_code
_entity_poly.pdbx_strand_id
1 'polypeptide(L)'
;MAINQTNYGLKSKSDYGDFFLFLTILNLIQDMKQNAYGTVFDTITTKTFKQIKIILPLRSVIESFENIINNIMGKVLFNLEESENIGSVRDALLPKLMSGKIRVEC
;
A
#
# COMPACT_ATOMS: atom_id res chain seq x y z
N MET A 1 -5.82 -10.85 5.12
CA MET A 1 -4.51 -11.56 5.05
C MET A 1 -4.10 -11.99 6.45
N ALA A 2 -3.53 -13.19 6.59
CA ALA A 2 -2.97 -13.67 7.86
C ALA A 2 -1.46 -13.37 7.93
N ILE A 3 -0.99 -12.84 9.07
CA ILE A 3 0.45 -12.64 9.33
C ILE A 3 1.07 -14.01 9.68
N ASN A 4 2.20 -14.35 9.08
CA ASN A 4 2.94 -15.57 9.34
C ASN A 4 4.40 -15.26 9.71
N GLN A 5 5.20 -16.30 9.97
CA GLN A 5 6.59 -16.17 10.42
C GLN A 5 7.54 -15.56 9.39
N THR A 6 7.14 -15.45 8.12
CA THR A 6 7.94 -14.82 7.06
C THR A 6 7.60 -13.35 6.85
N ASN A 7 6.62 -12.81 7.58
CA ASN A 7 6.15 -11.43 7.44
C ASN A 7 6.57 -10.57 8.63
N TYR A 8 6.97 -9.34 8.36
CA TYR A 8 7.27 -8.34 9.39
C TYR A 8 6.22 -7.23 9.38
N GLY A 9 5.67 -6.94 10.56
CA GLY A 9 4.89 -5.73 10.80
C GLY A 9 5.82 -4.58 11.14
N LEU A 10 5.75 -3.48 10.38
CA LEU A 10 6.50 -2.26 10.66
C LEU A 10 5.53 -1.20 11.14
N LYS A 11 5.90 -0.50 12.21
CA LYS A 11 5.12 0.60 12.78
C LYS A 11 6.02 1.81 12.95
N SER A 12 5.53 2.98 12.55
CA SER A 12 6.29 4.21 12.76
C SER A 12 6.42 4.46 14.27
N LYS A 13 7.58 4.96 14.70
CA LYS A 13 7.66 5.59 16.02
C LYS A 13 6.73 6.81 15.98
N SER A 14 6.09 7.10 17.12
CA SER A 14 4.92 7.98 17.29
C SER A 14 4.96 9.37 16.61
N ASP A 15 6.11 9.80 16.12
CA ASP A 15 6.33 11.13 15.54
C ASP A 15 6.73 11.12 14.05
N TYR A 16 6.75 9.95 13.40
CA TYR A 16 7.35 9.80 12.06
C TYR A 16 6.38 9.43 10.93
N GLY A 17 5.10 9.25 11.23
CA GLY A 17 4.05 9.00 10.23
C GLY A 17 4.13 7.62 9.55
N ASP A 18 2.98 7.01 9.31
CA ASP A 18 2.94 5.66 8.73
C ASP A 18 3.17 5.66 7.22
N PHE A 19 2.75 6.72 6.50
CA PHE A 19 2.98 6.80 5.05
C PHE A 19 4.44 7.08 4.70
N PHE A 20 5.12 7.91 5.49
CA PHE A 20 6.55 8.15 5.35
C PHE A 20 7.34 6.86 5.58
N LEU A 21 7.03 6.10 6.63
CA LEU A 21 7.63 4.79 6.86
C LEU A 21 7.36 3.85 5.68
N PHE A 22 6.10 3.74 5.25
CA PHE A 22 5.69 2.87 4.16
C PHE A 22 6.45 3.17 2.86
N LEU A 23 6.46 4.44 2.43
CA LEU A 23 7.12 4.86 1.20
C LEU A 23 8.64 4.77 1.29
N THR A 24 9.22 5.04 2.47
CA THR A 24 10.66 4.84 2.71
C THR A 24 11.03 3.37 2.56
N ILE A 25 10.26 2.46 3.17
CA ILE A 25 10.50 1.02 3.05
C ILE A 25 10.30 0.56 1.60
N LEU A 26 9.27 1.03 0.90
CA LEU A 26 9.07 0.71 -0.52
C LEU A 26 10.28 1.07 -1.38
N ASN A 27 10.84 2.26 -1.18
CA ASN A 27 12.04 2.69 -1.91
C ASN A 27 13.27 1.84 -1.55
N LEU A 28 13.40 1.45 -0.27
CA LEU A 28 14.52 0.65 0.20
C LEU A 28 14.40 -0.83 -0.15
N ILE A 29 13.21 -1.37 -0.43
CA ILE A 29 13.03 -2.80 -0.72
C ILE A 29 13.91 -3.24 -1.89
N GLN A 30 14.12 -2.37 -2.89
CA GLN A 30 14.99 -2.67 -4.01
C GLN A 30 16.46 -2.82 -3.56
N ASP A 31 16.93 -1.91 -2.71
CA ASP A 31 18.27 -1.98 -2.12
C ASP A 31 18.41 -3.16 -1.15
N MET A 32 17.38 -3.46 -0.35
CA MET A 32 17.35 -4.61 0.55
C MET A 32 17.49 -5.92 -0.20
N LYS A 33 16.81 -6.05 -1.34
CA LYS A 33 16.91 -7.23 -2.22
C LYS A 33 18.31 -7.37 -2.81
N GLN A 34 18.93 -6.26 -3.23
CA GLN A 34 20.28 -6.29 -3.80
C GLN A 34 21.37 -6.57 -2.75
N ASN A 35 21.19 -6.12 -1.51
CA ASN A 35 22.14 -6.32 -0.41
C ASN A 35 21.93 -7.63 0.36
N ALA A 36 20.88 -8.39 0.06
CA ALA A 36 20.69 -9.74 0.57
C ALA A 36 21.71 -10.69 -0.11
N TYR A 37 22.91 -10.78 0.43
CA TYR A 37 23.93 -11.72 -0.05
C TYR A 37 23.48 -13.19 0.16
N GLY A 38 23.31 -13.94 -0.95
CA GLY A 38 23.68 -15.36 -1.05
C GLY A 38 22.58 -16.44 -0.94
N THR A 39 22.36 -17.11 -2.07
CA THR A 39 21.97 -18.54 -2.25
C THR A 39 20.57 -18.98 -1.82
N VAL A 40 19.72 -19.22 -2.83
CA VAL A 40 18.47 -20.01 -2.85
C VAL A 40 17.28 -19.41 -2.08
N PHE A 41 17.48 -18.58 -1.06
CA PHE A 41 16.39 -17.87 -0.37
C PHE A 41 16.76 -16.44 0.03
N ASP A 42 16.35 -15.46 -0.78
CA ASP A 42 16.47 -14.01 -0.50
C ASP A 42 15.61 -13.61 0.72
N THR A 43 16.10 -13.88 1.93
CA THR A 43 15.35 -13.64 3.16
C THR A 43 15.77 -12.31 3.76
N ILE A 44 14.85 -11.35 3.81
CA ILE A 44 15.01 -10.12 4.60
C ILE A 44 14.97 -10.51 6.08
N THR A 45 16.05 -10.26 6.81
CA THR A 45 16.16 -10.59 8.24
C THR A 45 16.09 -9.32 9.10
N THR A 46 15.87 -9.48 10.41
CA THR A 46 16.00 -8.38 11.38
C THR A 46 17.39 -7.74 11.37
N LYS A 47 18.43 -8.48 10.99
CA LYS A 47 19.79 -7.95 10.81
C LYS A 47 19.88 -7.04 9.57
N THR A 48 19.21 -7.40 8.48
CA THR A 48 19.10 -6.57 7.26
C THR A 48 18.52 -5.20 7.63
N PHE A 49 17.42 -5.15 8.40
CA PHE A 49 16.84 -3.89 8.87
C PHE A 49 17.80 -3.05 9.72
N LYS A 50 18.62 -3.67 10.58
CA LYS A 50 19.61 -2.95 11.42
C LYS A 50 20.77 -2.35 10.62
N GLN A 51 21.07 -2.88 9.44
CA GLN A 51 22.18 -2.42 8.60
C GLN A 51 21.79 -1.24 7.71
N ILE A 52 20.51 -1.09 7.43
CA ILE A 52 19.99 -0.03 6.57
C ILE A 52 20.04 1.29 7.32
N LYS A 53 20.61 2.29 6.64
CA LYS A 53 20.65 3.66 7.12
C LYS A 53 19.75 4.49 6.22
N ILE A 54 18.94 5.33 6.86
CA ILE A 54 18.11 6.33 6.18
C ILE A 54 18.52 7.71 6.64
N ILE A 55 18.35 8.69 5.75
CA ILE A 55 18.37 10.09 6.16
C ILE A 55 17.02 10.36 6.81
N LEU A 56 17.04 10.82 8.07
CA LEU A 56 15.84 11.18 8.80
C LEU A 56 15.61 12.70 8.68
N PRO A 57 14.58 13.15 7.96
CA PRO A 57 14.26 14.57 7.85
C PRO A 57 13.81 15.16 9.19
N LEU A 58 13.74 16.49 9.25
CA LEU A 58 13.13 17.19 10.38
C LEU A 58 11.65 16.79 10.51
N ARG A 59 11.18 16.69 11.76
CA ARG A 59 9.80 16.32 12.08
C ARG A 59 8.75 17.16 11.33
N SER A 60 8.94 18.47 11.26
CA SER A 60 8.03 19.38 10.57
C SER A 60 7.90 19.07 9.07
N VAL A 61 8.96 18.56 8.45
CA VAL A 61 8.95 18.13 7.04
C VAL A 61 8.14 16.86 6.88
N ILE A 62 8.32 15.90 7.80
CA ILE A 62 7.57 14.64 7.79
C ILE A 62 6.08 14.89 8.03
N GLU A 63 5.72 15.75 8.98
CA GLU A 63 4.32 16.13 9.23
C GLU A 63 3.68 16.80 8.00
N SER A 64 4.41 17.71 7.35
CA SER A 64 3.93 18.36 6.13
C SER A 64 3.73 17.36 4.98
N PHE A 65 4.65 16.42 4.83
CA PHE A 65 4.57 15.34 3.87
C PHE A 65 3.37 14.42 4.14
N GLU A 66 3.19 13.99 5.40
CA GLU A 66 2.07 13.15 5.82
C GLU A 66 0.73 13.81 5.49
N ASN A 67 0.56 15.10 5.78
CA ASN A 67 -0.69 15.81 5.49
C ASN A 67 -1.03 15.81 3.98
N ILE A 68 -0.02 15.96 3.12
CA ILE A 68 -0.20 15.92 1.67
C ILE A 68 -0.55 14.50 1.21
N ILE A 69 0.21 13.51 1.65
CA ILE A 69 0.06 12.12 1.20
C ILE A 69 -1.22 11.48 1.72
N ASN A 70 -1.65 11.80 2.94
CA ASN A 70 -2.93 11.34 3.48
C ASN A 70 -4.10 11.69 2.55
N ASN A 71 -4.14 12.92 2.02
CA ASN A 71 -5.21 13.32 1.09
C ASN A 71 -5.16 12.52 -0.22
N ILE A 72 -3.96 12.32 -0.77
CA ILE A 72 -3.76 11.58 -2.02
C ILE A 72 -4.16 10.12 -1.83
N MET A 73 -3.66 9.47 -0.77
CA MET A 73 -3.96 8.06 -0.47
C MET A 73 -5.44 7.85 -0.17
N GLY A 74 -6.09 8.80 0.51
CA GLY A 74 -7.54 8.79 0.72
C GLY A 74 -8.33 8.80 -0.61
N LYS A 75 -7.91 9.61 -1.59
CA LYS A 75 -8.52 9.61 -2.93
C LYS A 75 -8.28 8.32 -3.69
N VAL A 76 -7.09 7.74 -3.57
CA VAL A 76 -6.78 6.44 -4.17
C VAL A 76 -7.68 5.35 -3.61
N LEU A 77 -7.84 5.29 -2.27
CA LEU A 77 -8.73 4.33 -1.62
C LEU A 77 -10.18 4.51 -2.09
N PHE A 78 -10.68 5.74 -2.07
CA PHE A 78 -12.04 6.05 -2.52
C PHE A 78 -12.30 5.58 -3.96
N ASN A 79 -11.38 5.88 -4.88
CA ASN A 79 -11.53 5.49 -6.28
C ASN A 79 -11.49 3.96 -6.48
N LEU A 80 -10.69 3.24 -5.68
CA LEU A 80 -10.64 1.78 -5.72
C LEU A 80 -11.98 1.19 -5.27
N GLU A 81 -12.51 1.64 -4.13
CA GLU A 81 -13.80 1.20 -3.61
C GLU A 81 -14.95 1.53 -4.59
N GLU A 82 -14.94 2.73 -5.18
CA GLU A 82 -15.93 3.13 -6.17
C GLU A 82 -15.86 2.27 -7.43
N SER A 83 -14.65 2.00 -7.93
CA SER A 83 -14.43 1.14 -9.09
C SER A 83 -14.94 -0.29 -8.85
N GLU A 84 -14.68 -0.86 -7.68
CA GLU A 84 -15.19 -2.18 -7.30
C GLU A 84 -16.72 -2.18 -7.22
N ASN A 85 -17.30 -1.15 -6.61
CA ASN A 85 -18.75 -1.00 -6.49
C ASN A 85 -19.42 -0.90 -7.88
N ILE A 86 -18.93 -0.03 -8.77
CA ILE A 86 -19.43 0.11 -10.15
C ILE A 86 -19.30 -1.21 -10.91
N GLY A 87 -18.17 -1.91 -10.76
CA GLY A 87 -17.97 -3.23 -11.35
C GLY A 87 -19.02 -4.24 -10.88
N SER A 88 -19.30 -4.28 -9.58
CA SER A 88 -20.31 -5.17 -9.00
C SER A 88 -21.72 -4.86 -9.49
N VAL A 89 -22.07 -3.57 -9.60
CA VAL A 89 -23.37 -3.12 -10.09
C VAL A 89 -23.53 -3.48 -11.57
N ARG A 90 -22.49 -3.26 -12.39
CA ARG A 90 -22.46 -3.67 -13.80
C ARG A 90 -22.71 -5.17 -13.92
N ASP A 91 -21.97 -5.99 -13.16
CA ASP A 91 -22.06 -7.45 -13.26
C ASP A 91 -23.41 -7.98 -12.75
N ALA A 92 -24.05 -7.29 -11.81
CA ALA A 92 -25.40 -7.61 -11.35
C ALA A 92 -26.51 -7.20 -12.34
N LEU A 93 -26.32 -6.09 -13.06
CA LEU A 93 -27.31 -5.54 -13.99
C LEU A 93 -27.21 -6.15 -15.39
N LEU A 94 -26.00 -6.43 -15.88
CA LEU A 94 -25.77 -6.88 -17.25
C LEU A 94 -26.58 -8.15 -17.61
N PRO A 95 -26.67 -9.20 -16.77
CA PRO A 95 -27.50 -10.36 -17.07
C PRO A 95 -29.00 -10.04 -17.11
N LYS A 96 -29.47 -9.08 -16.30
CA LYS A 96 -30.88 -8.67 -16.25
C LYS A 96 -31.27 -7.82 -17.46
N LEU A 97 -30.35 -6.99 -17.95
CA LEU A 97 -30.49 -6.22 -19.18
C LEU A 97 -30.48 -7.16 -20.40
N MET A 98 -29.50 -8.07 -20.48
CA MET A 98 -29.37 -9.05 -21.57
C MET A 98 -30.57 -10.02 -21.65
N SER A 99 -31.16 -10.40 -20.52
CA SER A 99 -32.36 -11.23 -20.48
C SER A 99 -33.67 -10.46 -20.72
N GLY A 100 -33.60 -9.12 -20.89
CA GLY A 100 -34.77 -8.27 -21.09
C GLY A 100 -35.68 -8.13 -19.85
N LYS A 101 -35.24 -8.61 -18.68
CA LYS A 101 -35.95 -8.48 -17.39
C LYS A 101 -35.97 -7.02 -16.88
N ILE A 102 -34.97 -6.24 -17.28
CA ILE A 102 -34.88 -4.80 -17.06
C ILE A 102 -34.72 -4.16 -18.44
N ARG A 103 -35.45 -3.07 -18.69
CA ARG A 103 -35.31 -2.25 -19.89
C ARG A 103 -34.84 -0.86 -19.51
N VAL A 104 -33.96 -0.28 -20.32
CA VAL A 104 -33.57 1.12 -20.20
C VAL A 104 -34.62 1.91 -20.96
N GLU A 105 -35.35 2.79 -20.28
CA GLU A 105 -36.24 3.74 -20.93
C GLU A 105 -35.36 4.86 -21.51
N CYS A 106 -35.52 5.11 -22.82
CA CYS A 106 -34.87 6.19 -23.54
C CYS A 106 -35.74 7.44 -23.52
#